data_AF-A0A367FA14-F1
#
_entry.id   AF-A0A367FA14-F1
#
_cell.length_a   1.000
_cell.length_b   1.000
_cell.length_c   1.000
_cell.angle_alpha   90.00
_cell.angle_beta   90.00
_cell.angle_gamma   90.00
#
_symmetry.space_group_name_H-M   'P 1'
#
loop_
_entity.id
_entity.type
_entity.pdbx_description
1 polymer ?
#
loop_
_entity_poly.entity_id
_entity_poly.type
_entity_poly.pdbx_seq_one_letter_code
_entity_poly.pdbx_strand_id
1 'polypeptide(L)'
;MVIGRKGAELRIPWFRGDEVSETTAEKHDAALGAVQRLLKAQGVRSQVIHVIHLKLSRARPLLMVRTQVTPELAVHRGDGQVVAVVSMGTHSGCYLVTVRGSLPDVHTVRRRHPERVADLVAAALHSERAAS
;
A
#
# COMPACT_ATOMS: atom_id res chain seq x y z
N MET A 1 -20.45 28.20 -11.60
CA MET A 1 -19.25 28.41 -10.78
C MET A 1 -18.73 27.04 -10.34
N VAL A 2 -17.78 26.48 -11.09
CA VAL A 2 -17.28 25.11 -10.89
C VAL A 2 -16.11 25.18 -9.91
N ILE A 3 -16.31 24.68 -8.69
CA ILE A 3 -15.24 24.55 -7.70
C ILE A 3 -14.40 23.34 -8.11
N GLY A 4 -13.34 23.61 -8.87
CA GLY A 4 -12.33 22.62 -9.22
C GLY A 4 -11.68 22.10 -7.95
N ARG A 5 -11.98 20.86 -7.58
CA ARG A 5 -11.20 20.11 -6.59
C ARG A 5 -9.78 20.00 -7.13
N LYS A 6 -8.85 20.77 -6.54
CA LYS A 6 -7.43 20.55 -6.70
C LYS A 6 -7.18 19.08 -6.39
N GLY A 7 -6.79 18.32 -7.41
CA GLY A 7 -6.27 16.98 -7.24
C GLY A 7 -5.10 17.09 -6.29
N ALA A 8 -5.31 16.71 -5.03
CA ALA A 8 -4.24 16.45 -4.11
C ALA A 8 -3.43 15.33 -4.75
N GLU A 9 -2.25 15.68 -5.26
CA GLU A 9 -1.22 14.71 -5.57
C GLU A 9 -0.99 13.94 -4.26
N LEU A 10 -1.54 12.72 -4.19
CA LEU A 10 -1.30 11.76 -3.12
C LEU A 10 0.15 11.26 -3.25
N ARG A 11 1.11 12.18 -3.12
CA ARG A 11 2.48 11.84 -2.77
C ARG A 11 2.44 11.45 -1.31
N ILE A 12 2.11 10.18 -1.08
CA ILE A 12 2.26 9.54 0.22
C ILE A 12 3.78 9.37 0.39
N PRO A 13 4.46 10.21 1.21
CA PRO A 13 5.92 10.37 1.19
C PRO A 13 6.72 9.16 1.69
N TRP A 14 6.05 8.07 2.07
CA TRP A 14 6.62 6.83 2.59
C TRP A 14 6.35 5.61 1.70
N PHE A 15 5.78 5.79 0.51
CA PHE A 15 5.74 4.73 -0.50
C PHE A 15 7.18 4.35 -0.87
N ARG A 16 7.53 3.11 -0.60
CA ARG A 16 8.91 2.61 -0.69
C ARG A 16 8.91 1.24 -1.34
N GLY A 17 8.13 1.09 -2.41
CA GLY A 17 8.15 -0.14 -3.16
C GLY A 17 9.48 -0.27 -3.92
N ASP A 18 10.04 -1.47 -3.86
CA ASP A 18 11.15 -1.86 -4.72
C ASP A 18 10.66 -2.18 -6.12
N GLU A 19 11.56 -2.06 -7.10
CA GLU A 19 11.34 -2.54 -8.47
C GLU A 19 11.14 -4.06 -8.48
N VAL A 20 10.11 -4.52 -9.17
CA VAL A 20 9.75 -5.95 -9.24
C VAL A 20 9.42 -6.37 -10.67
N SER A 21 9.58 -7.67 -10.95
CA SER A 21 9.10 -8.23 -12.21
C SER A 21 7.56 -8.26 -12.24
N GLU A 22 6.98 -8.24 -13.43
CA GLU A 22 5.52 -8.29 -13.65
C GLU A 22 4.88 -9.47 -12.93
N THR A 23 5.45 -10.67 -13.06
CA THR A 23 4.98 -11.88 -12.37
C THR A 23 5.06 -11.76 -10.83
N THR A 24 6.03 -11.01 -10.31
CA THR A 24 6.13 -10.77 -8.86
C THR A 24 5.07 -9.78 -8.42
N ALA A 25 4.83 -8.74 -9.21
CA ALA A 25 3.78 -7.76 -8.96
C ALA A 25 2.39 -8.41 -8.96
N GLU A 26 2.08 -9.28 -9.92
CA GLU A 26 0.82 -10.03 -9.96
C GLU A 26 0.63 -10.93 -8.72
N LYS A 27 1.70 -11.60 -8.28
CA LYS A 27 1.66 -12.41 -7.04
C LYS A 27 1.42 -11.54 -5.81
N HIS A 28 2.00 -10.34 -5.78
CA HIS A 28 1.79 -9.38 -4.70
C HIS A 28 0.37 -8.82 -4.72
N ASP A 29 -0.19 -8.54 -5.90
CA ASP A 29 -1.58 -8.11 -6.06
C ASP A 29 -2.56 -9.15 -5.55
N ALA A 30 -2.35 -10.43 -5.89
CA ALA A 30 -3.18 -11.51 -5.37
C ALA A 30 -3.12 -11.59 -3.83
N ALA A 31 -1.93 -11.42 -3.25
CA ALA A 31 -1.72 -11.44 -1.80
C ALA A 31 -2.37 -10.25 -1.10
N LEU A 32 -2.24 -9.04 -1.64
CA LEU A 32 -2.89 -7.83 -1.12
C LEU A 32 -4.41 -7.85 -1.34
N GLY A 33 -4.88 -8.44 -2.44
CA GLY A 33 -6.29 -8.64 -2.71
C GLY A 33 -6.97 -9.54 -1.67
N ALA A 34 -6.25 -10.51 -1.09
CA ALA A 34 -6.75 -11.30 0.03
C ALA A 34 -6.94 -10.44 1.29
N VAL A 35 -5.95 -9.61 1.63
CA VAL A 35 -6.03 -8.67 2.78
C VAL A 35 -7.15 -7.65 2.57
N GLN A 36 -7.28 -7.07 1.37
CA GLN A 36 -8.32 -6.11 1.04
C GLN A 36 -9.72 -6.68 1.25
N ARG A 37 -9.96 -7.95 0.88
CA ARG A 37 -11.25 -8.61 1.11
C ARG A 37 -11.56 -8.78 2.60
N LEU A 38 -10.57 -9.14 3.41
CA LEU A 38 -10.72 -9.28 4.86
C LEU A 38 -11.04 -7.93 5.51
N LEU A 39 -10.29 -6.87 5.16
CA LEU A 39 -10.56 -5.51 5.63
C LEU A 39 -11.96 -5.03 5.21
N LYS A 40 -12.36 -5.30 3.97
CA LYS A 40 -13.70 -4.96 3.48
C LYS A 40 -14.79 -5.69 4.27
N ALA A 41 -14.60 -6.96 4.62
CA ALA A 41 -15.54 -7.72 5.44
C ALA A 41 -15.68 -7.14 6.87
N GLN A 42 -14.62 -6.48 7.37
CA GLN A 42 -14.62 -5.75 8.64
C GLN A 42 -15.14 -4.30 8.52
N GLY A 43 -15.63 -3.89 7.33
CA GLY A 43 -16.09 -2.53 7.09
C GLY A 43 -14.98 -1.48 6.96
N VAL A 44 -13.73 -1.91 6.82
CA VAL A 44 -12.55 -1.04 6.69
C VAL A 44 -12.34 -0.66 5.22
N ARG A 45 -12.17 0.65 4.97
CA ARG A 45 -11.90 1.19 3.63
C ARG A 45 -10.42 1.05 3.30
N SER A 46 -10.12 0.41 2.16
CA SER A 46 -8.75 0.24 1.68
C SER A 46 -8.68 0.27 0.16
N GLN A 47 -7.56 0.75 -0.37
CA GLN A 47 -7.29 0.93 -1.79
C GLN A 47 -5.90 0.39 -2.13
N VAL A 48 -5.81 -0.43 -3.17
CA VAL A 48 -4.51 -0.84 -3.74
C VAL A 48 -3.98 0.30 -4.60
N ILE A 49 -2.73 0.64 -4.38
CA ILE A 49 -1.99 1.68 -5.09
C ILE A 49 -0.85 0.98 -5.83
N HIS A 50 -0.85 1.14 -7.15
CA HIS A 50 0.23 0.69 -8.03
C HIS A 50 1.08 1.88 -8.43
N VAL A 51 2.40 1.76 -8.27
CA VAL A 51 3.35 2.78 -8.73
C VAL A 51 4.08 2.24 -9.96
N ILE A 52 4.16 3.06 -11.00
CA ILE A 52 4.88 2.74 -12.23
C ILE A 52 5.93 3.82 -12.44
N HIS A 53 7.19 3.43 -12.51
CA HIS A 53 8.29 4.32 -12.87
C HIS A 53 8.52 4.24 -14.38
N LEU A 54 8.56 5.40 -15.03
CA LEU A 54 8.89 5.53 -16.44
C LEU A 54 10.24 6.24 -16.55
N LYS A 55 11.25 5.53 -17.06
CA LYS A 55 12.59 6.08 -17.29
C LYS A 55 12.85 6.20 -18.79
N LEU A 56 13.19 7.39 -19.25
CA LEU A 56 13.67 7.61 -20.61
C LEU A 56 15.14 7.17 -20.70
N SER A 57 15.42 6.22 -21.58
CA SER A 57 16.79 5.81 -21.90
C SER A 57 17.32 6.61 -23.08
N ARG A 58 18.59 7.05 -23.00
CA ARG A 58 19.30 7.72 -24.11
C ARG A 58 19.85 6.74 -25.16
N ALA A 59 19.63 5.43 -25.01
CA ALA A 59 19.93 4.48 -26.08
C ALA A 59 19.17 4.89 -27.35
N ARG A 60 19.76 4.70 -28.54
CA ARG A 60 19.05 4.89 -29.81
C ARG A 60 18.54 3.53 -30.30
N PRO A 61 17.24 3.41 -30.67
CA PRO A 61 16.18 4.43 -30.55
C PRO A 61 15.84 4.73 -29.08
N LEU A 62 15.30 5.93 -28.80
CA LEU A 62 14.87 6.31 -27.44
C LEU A 62 13.86 5.30 -26.92
N LEU A 63 14.26 4.49 -25.94
CA LEU A 63 13.40 3.49 -25.31
C LEU A 63 12.83 4.06 -24.01
N MET A 64 11.52 3.95 -23.83
CA MET A 64 10.91 4.07 -22.51
C MET A 64 11.09 2.75 -21.76
N VAL A 65 11.84 2.80 -20.66
CA VAL A 65 11.94 1.68 -19.71
C VAL A 65 10.82 1.88 -18.69
N ARG A 66 9.87 0.93 -18.67
CA ARG A 66 8.82 0.87 -17.66
C ARG A 66 9.29 -0.07 -16.56
N THR A 67 9.41 0.45 -15.35
CA THR A 67 9.65 -0.39 -14.18
C THR A 67 8.40 -0.42 -13.30
N GLN A 68 8.00 -1.63 -12.93
CA GLN A 68 6.90 -1.83 -12.00
C GLN A 68 7.43 -1.82 -10.57
N VAL A 69 6.74 -1.08 -9.71
CA VAL A 69 7.05 -1.01 -8.29
C VAL A 69 6.10 -1.94 -7.54
N THR A 70 6.56 -2.49 -6.42
CA THR A 70 5.77 -3.33 -5.54
C THR A 70 4.43 -2.64 -5.21
N PRO A 71 3.27 -3.31 -5.44
CA PRO A 71 1.99 -2.73 -5.09
C PRO A 71 1.87 -2.58 -3.56
N GLU A 72 1.16 -1.55 -3.13
CA GLU A 72 0.87 -1.33 -1.71
C GLU A 72 -0.63 -1.12 -1.52
N LEU A 73 -1.17 -1.56 -0.38
CA LEU A 73 -2.55 -1.40 0.03
C LEU A 73 -2.61 -0.31 1.10
N ALA A 74 -3.15 0.84 0.74
CA ALA A 74 -3.43 1.92 1.68
C ALA A 74 -4.77 1.68 2.39
N VAL A 75 -4.76 1.85 3.70
CA VAL A 75 -5.94 1.76 4.56
C VAL A 75 -6.31 3.15 5.05
N HIS A 76 -7.59 3.50 4.93
CA HIS A 76 -8.09 4.84 5.22
C HIS A 76 -9.05 4.85 6.41
N ARG A 77 -8.97 5.92 7.22
CA ARG A 77 -10.01 6.28 8.19
C ARG A 77 -11.20 6.94 7.47
N GLY A 78 -12.32 7.08 8.19
CA GLY A 78 -13.56 7.65 7.65
C GLY A 78 -13.43 9.09 7.11
N ASP A 79 -12.42 9.84 7.52
CA ASP A 79 -12.08 11.19 7.05
C ASP A 79 -11.16 11.19 5.81
N GLY A 80 -10.76 10.01 5.31
CA GLY A 80 -9.88 9.84 4.16
C GLY A 80 -8.39 9.81 4.48
N GLN A 81 -7.97 10.02 5.73
CA GLN A 81 -6.57 9.91 6.11
C GLN A 81 -6.07 8.47 6.06
N VAL A 82 -4.86 8.27 5.53
CA VAL A 82 -4.20 6.95 5.54
C VAL A 82 -3.71 6.64 6.95
N VAL A 83 -4.17 5.53 7.50
CA VAL A 83 -3.82 5.04 8.85
C VAL A 83 -2.82 3.90 8.82
N ALA A 84 -2.79 3.13 7.74
CA ALA A 84 -1.84 2.05 7.57
C ALA A 84 -1.56 1.82 6.08
N VAL A 85 -0.37 1.28 5.81
CA VAL A 85 0.04 0.82 4.49
C VAL A 85 0.51 -0.61 4.63
N VAL A 86 -0.01 -1.48 3.76
CA VAL A 86 0.39 -2.89 3.69
C VAL A 86 1.09 -3.13 2.37
N SER A 87 2.32 -3.63 2.38
CA SER A 87 3.06 -4.03 1.19
C SER A 87 3.56 -5.47 1.32
N MET A 88 4.15 -6.00 0.26
CA MET A 88 4.81 -7.31 0.25
C MET A 88 6.32 -7.12 0.28
N GLY A 89 6.99 -7.77 1.23
CA GLY A 89 8.45 -7.81 1.28
C GLY A 89 9.02 -8.55 0.08
N THR A 90 9.85 -7.86 -0.70
CA THR A 90 10.43 -8.25 -2.00
C THR A 90 11.14 -9.60 -1.98
N HIS A 91 11.77 -9.96 -0.86
CA HIS A 91 12.55 -11.20 -0.73
C HIS A 91 11.97 -12.22 0.25
N SER A 92 11.21 -11.76 1.25
CA SER A 92 10.67 -12.62 2.30
C SER A 92 9.30 -13.20 1.94
N GLY A 93 8.59 -12.56 1.01
CA GLY A 93 7.20 -12.87 0.71
C GLY A 93 6.25 -12.61 1.88
N CYS A 94 6.71 -11.94 2.95
CA CYS A 94 5.89 -11.54 4.08
C CYS A 94 5.13 -10.25 3.76
N TYR A 95 4.00 -10.03 4.44
CA TYR A 95 3.39 -8.72 4.50
C TYR A 95 4.22 -7.80 5.39
N LEU A 96 4.38 -6.56 4.96
CA LEU A 96 4.94 -5.47 5.75
C LEU A 96 3.80 -4.50 6.02
N VAL A 97 3.53 -4.23 7.29
CA VAL A 97 2.44 -3.34 7.71
C VAL A 97 3.04 -2.15 8.44
N THR A 98 2.90 -0.98 7.86
CA THR A 98 3.32 0.29 8.45
C THR A 98 2.07 1.00 8.97
N VAL A 99 1.97 1.19 10.27
CA VAL A 99 0.87 1.94 10.90
C VAL A 99 1.30 3.38 11.14
N ARG A 100 0.40 4.34 10.89
CA ARG A 100 0.65 5.76 11.11
C ARG A 100 0.58 6.08 12.62
N GLY A 101 1.59 6.80 13.12
CA GLY A 101 1.79 7.14 14.54
C GLY A 101 3.01 8.05 14.73
N SER A 102 3.48 8.26 15.97
CA SER A 102 4.64 9.14 16.25
C SER A 102 5.98 8.56 15.77
N LEU A 103 6.04 7.24 15.59
CA LEU A 103 7.09 6.52 14.87
C LEU A 103 6.42 5.46 13.99
N PRO A 104 6.76 5.36 12.69
CA PRO A 104 6.19 4.32 11.84
C PRO A 104 6.79 2.96 12.23
N ASP A 105 6.07 2.22 13.09
CA ASP A 105 6.39 0.83 13.37
C ASP A 105 6.05 -0.03 12.15
N VAL A 106 7.05 -0.77 11.66
CA VAL A 106 6.89 -1.72 10.57
C VAL A 106 6.73 -3.11 11.17
N HIS A 107 5.52 -3.65 11.06
CA HIS A 107 5.21 -5.00 11.48
C HIS A 107 5.36 -5.98 10.32
N THR A 108 6.11 -7.06 10.56
CA THR A 108 6.25 -8.14 9.57
C THR A 108 5.27 -9.27 9.89
N VAL A 109 4.39 -9.60 8.94
CA VAL A 109 3.42 -10.69 9.08
C VAL A 109 3.67 -11.75 8.01
N ARG A 110 3.71 -13.02 8.41
CA ARG A 110 3.94 -14.13 7.46
C ARG A 110 2.80 -14.20 6.44
N ARG A 111 3.13 -14.45 5.17
CA ARG A 111 2.18 -14.53 4.04
C ARG A 111 0.97 -15.42 4.27
N ARG A 112 1.18 -16.53 4.98
CA ARG A 112 0.14 -17.53 5.26
C ARG A 112 -0.91 -17.08 6.27
N HIS A 113 -0.72 -15.90 6.87
CA HIS A 113 -1.59 -15.33 7.89
C HIS A 113 -2.12 -13.94 7.50
N PRO A 114 -2.83 -13.79 6.36
CA PRO A 114 -3.42 -12.50 5.96
C PRO A 114 -4.44 -11.97 6.97
N GLU A 115 -5.08 -12.83 7.76
CA GLU A 115 -5.99 -12.48 8.85
C GLU A 115 -5.30 -11.60 9.92
N ARG A 116 -4.04 -11.90 10.25
CA ARG A 116 -3.28 -11.12 11.24
C ARG A 116 -2.97 -9.71 10.76
N VAL A 117 -2.87 -9.49 9.44
CA VAL A 117 -2.72 -8.15 8.88
C VAL A 117 -3.99 -7.35 9.11
N ALA A 118 -5.16 -7.96 8.84
CA ALA A 118 -6.44 -7.31 9.07
C ALA A 118 -6.65 -6.96 10.55
N ASP A 119 -6.32 -7.88 11.46
CA ASP A 119 -6.42 -7.65 12.90
C ASP A 119 -5.51 -6.51 13.38
N LEU A 120 -4.28 -6.44 12.88
CA LEU A 120 -3.32 -5.39 13.22
C LEU A 120 -3.81 -4.02 12.76
N VAL A 121 -4.30 -3.95 11.51
CA VAL A 121 -4.89 -2.72 10.95
C VAL A 121 -6.15 -2.30 11.71
N ALA A 122 -6.99 -3.26 12.08
CA ALA A 122 -8.18 -2.99 12.89
C ALA A 122 -7.79 -2.45 14.26
N ALA A 123 -6.79 -3.03 14.93
CA ALA A 123 -6.29 -2.54 16.22
C ALA A 123 -5.77 -1.10 16.11
N ALA A 124 -5.01 -0.78 15.05
CA ALA A 124 -4.54 0.57 14.78
C ALA A 124 -5.68 1.59 14.64
N LEU A 125 -6.73 1.24 13.89
CA LEU A 125 -7.92 2.07 13.72
C LEU A 125 -8.66 2.37 15.03
N HIS A 126 -8.64 1.44 16.00
CA HIS A 126 -9.25 1.63 17.31
C HIS A 126 -8.36 2.46 18.25
N SER A 127 -7.04 2.26 18.21
CA SER A 127 -6.09 3.01 19.03
C SER A 127 -6.10 4.51 18.70
N GLU A 128 -6.21 4.91 17.43
CA GLU A 128 -6.29 6.34 17.07
C GLU A 128 -7.62 6.99 17.46
N ARG A 129 -8.72 6.22 17.54
CA ARG A 129 -10.00 6.75 18.05
C ARG A 129 -9.94 7.08 19.53
N ALA A 130 -9.16 6.33 20.31
CA ALA A 130 -8.99 6.59 21.74
C ALA A 130 -8.07 7.80 22.02
N ALA A 131 -7.28 8.23 21.04
CA ALA A 131 -6.35 9.36 21.15
C ALA A 131 -6.86 10.67 20.52
N SER A 132 -8.05 10.67 19.90
CA SER A 132 -8.74 11.86 19.36
C SER A 132 -9.80 12.36 20.34
#